data_AF-A0A8S9FPT4-F1
#
_entry.id   AF-A0A8S9FPT4-F1
#
_cell.length_a   1.000
_cell.length_b   1.000
_cell.length_c   1.000
_cell.angle_alpha   90.00
_cell.angle_beta   90.00
_cell.angle_gamma   90.00
#
_symmetry.space_group_name_H-M   'P 1'
#
loop_
_entity.id
_entity.type
_entity.pdbx_description
1 polymer ?
#
loop_
_entity_poly.entity_id
_entity_poly.type
_entity_poly.pdbx_seq_one_letter_code
_entity_poly.pdbx_strand_id
1 'polypeptide(L)'
;MLVLFETPGGFALFKVLDEGKLSNVEDLGNVFSSADSARKMVKLKAFDKFDNTSEALEAVAKLLEGAPSKGLRKFLKANCEGETLAVADSKLGNIIKEKLKIDCVHNNAVMELLRGVRSQLSELISGLGDQDLAPMSLGLSHSLARYKLKFSSDKVDTMIIQAIGLLDDLDKELNTYAMRVREWYGWHFPELAKIISDNILYAKSVKLMGNRVNAAKLDFSEILADEVEAELKEASVISMGTEVSDLDLMHIRELCDQSSCIGSISCVDHLQKSIGGRLSYLLLVSMLNTGPYRSIRGA
;
A
#
# COMPACT_ATOMS: atom_id res chain seq x y z
N MET A 1 -33.02 24.96 -17.36
CA MET A 1 -32.33 23.65 -17.49
C MET A 1 -31.03 23.69 -16.71
N LEU A 2 -30.73 22.63 -15.95
CA LEU A 2 -29.46 22.45 -15.23
C LEU A 2 -28.58 21.44 -15.95
N VAL A 3 -27.26 21.61 -15.89
CA VAL A 3 -26.27 20.71 -16.49
C VAL A 3 -25.40 20.15 -15.38
N LEU A 4 -25.36 18.82 -15.27
CA LEU A 4 -24.45 18.13 -14.36
C LEU A 4 -23.10 17.96 -15.05
N PHE A 5 -22.05 18.50 -14.42
CA PHE A 5 -20.67 18.33 -14.88
C PHE A 5 -19.83 17.63 -13.80
N GLU A 6 -19.16 16.57 -14.20
CA GLU A 6 -18.35 15.74 -13.31
C GLU A 6 -16.87 16.13 -13.45
N THR A 7 -16.22 16.45 -12.33
CA THR A 7 -14.80 16.80 -12.27
C THR A 7 -14.06 15.90 -11.30
N PRO A 8 -12.75 15.70 -11.44
CA PRO A 8 -11.97 14.94 -10.46
C PRO A 8 -12.00 15.58 -9.05
N GLY A 9 -12.29 16.88 -8.96
CA GLY A 9 -12.38 17.62 -7.70
C GLY A 9 -13.79 17.71 -7.11
N GLY A 10 -14.84 17.25 -7.81
CA GLY A 10 -16.22 17.41 -7.34
C GLY A 10 -17.30 17.37 -8.41
N PHE A 11 -18.55 17.58 -7.99
CA PHE A 11 -19.70 17.72 -8.87
C PHE A 11 -20.09 19.19 -9.04
N ALA A 12 -20.21 19.64 -10.27
CA ALA A 12 -20.66 20.99 -10.59
C ALA A 12 -22.06 20.97 -11.21
N LEU A 13 -22.93 21.88 -10.76
CA LEU A 13 -24.21 22.17 -11.40
C LEU A 13 -24.19 23.54 -12.03
N PHE A 14 -24.42 23.56 -13.33
CA PHE A 14 -24.48 24.76 -14.13
C PHE A 14 -25.91 25.06 -14.55
N LYS A 15 -26.36 26.31 -14.41
CA LYS A 15 -27.64 26.78 -14.94
C LYS A 15 -27.44 27.38 -16.32
N VAL A 16 -28.18 26.89 -17.29
CA VAL A 16 -28.21 27.45 -18.65
C VAL A 16 -29.15 28.65 -18.65
N LEU A 17 -28.66 29.81 -19.12
CA LEU A 17 -29.42 31.06 -19.16
C LEU A 17 -30.13 31.25 -20.50
N ASP A 18 -29.47 30.88 -21.60
CA ASP A 18 -29.99 31.03 -22.97
C ASP A 18 -30.39 29.65 -23.55
N GLU A 19 -31.61 29.18 -23.27
CA GLU A 19 -32.09 27.89 -23.82
C GLU A 19 -32.35 27.93 -25.34
N GLY A 20 -32.62 29.12 -25.90
CA GLY A 20 -32.95 29.30 -27.33
C GLY A 20 -31.80 29.06 -28.31
N LYS A 21 -30.54 29.02 -27.85
CA LYS A 21 -29.36 28.72 -28.70
C LYS A 21 -28.98 27.24 -28.73
N LEU A 22 -29.65 26.40 -27.95
CA LEU A 22 -29.38 24.96 -27.88
C LEU A 22 -29.85 24.19 -29.12
N SER A 23 -30.67 24.81 -29.99
CA SER A 23 -31.16 24.20 -31.23
C SER A 23 -30.12 24.17 -32.35
N ASN A 24 -29.13 25.05 -32.34
CA ASN A 24 -28.07 25.13 -33.36
C ASN A 24 -26.77 24.54 -32.83
N VAL A 25 -26.55 23.25 -33.08
CA VAL A 25 -25.38 22.50 -32.61
C VAL A 25 -24.06 23.05 -33.19
N GLU A 26 -24.09 23.59 -34.40
CA GLU A 26 -22.90 24.11 -35.11
C GLU A 26 -22.37 25.43 -34.52
N ASP A 27 -23.25 26.26 -33.96
CA ASP A 27 -22.88 27.57 -33.39
C ASP A 27 -22.37 27.47 -31.95
N LEU A 28 -22.73 26.40 -31.23
CA LEU A 28 -22.38 26.21 -29.82
C LEU A 28 -20.86 26.22 -29.60
N GLY A 29 -20.07 25.61 -30.49
CA GLY A 29 -18.61 25.63 -30.40
C GLY A 29 -18.02 27.06 -30.42
N ASN A 30 -18.58 27.93 -31.26
CA ASN A 30 -18.12 29.32 -31.37
C ASN A 30 -18.48 30.16 -30.14
N VAL A 31 -19.58 29.83 -29.45
CA VAL A 31 -20.03 30.51 -28.23
C VAL A 31 -19.11 30.25 -27.03
N PHE A 32 -18.38 29.13 -27.01
CA PHE A 32 -17.44 28.79 -25.92
C PHE A 32 -15.98 29.17 -26.23
N SER A 33 -15.73 29.92 -27.30
CA SER A 33 -14.39 30.40 -27.68
C SER A 33 -13.81 31.39 -26.68
N SER A 34 -14.65 32.23 -26.06
CA SER A 34 -14.23 33.18 -25.03
C SER A 34 -14.97 32.95 -23.72
N ALA A 35 -14.32 33.24 -22.60
CA ALA A 35 -14.89 33.03 -21.29
C ALA A 35 -16.07 33.97 -20.98
N ASP A 36 -16.05 35.18 -21.51
CA ASP A 36 -17.13 36.15 -21.34
C ASP A 36 -18.43 35.71 -22.03
N SER A 37 -18.33 35.06 -23.20
CA SER A 37 -19.50 34.47 -23.85
C SER A 37 -19.97 33.20 -23.16
N ALA A 38 -19.03 32.39 -22.64
CA ALA A 38 -19.36 31.20 -21.85
C ALA A 38 -20.14 31.56 -20.57
N ARG A 39 -19.75 32.63 -19.86
CA ARG A 39 -20.44 33.13 -18.65
C ARG A 39 -21.85 33.66 -18.94
N LYS A 40 -22.09 34.18 -20.14
CA LYS A 40 -23.42 34.62 -20.58
C LYS A 40 -24.34 33.41 -20.88
N MET A 41 -23.77 32.33 -21.39
CA MET A 41 -24.51 31.11 -21.71
C MET A 41 -24.80 30.26 -20.46
N VAL A 42 -23.81 30.13 -19.58
CA VAL A 42 -23.80 29.17 -18.46
C VAL A 42 -23.29 29.82 -17.19
N LYS A 43 -24.03 29.66 -16.08
CA LYS A 43 -23.64 30.16 -14.76
C LYS A 43 -23.54 29.03 -13.75
N LEU A 44 -22.48 28.99 -12.95
CA LEU A 44 -22.35 28.04 -11.85
C LEU A 44 -23.45 28.29 -10.81
N LYS A 45 -24.25 27.26 -10.53
CA LYS A 45 -25.32 27.29 -9.51
C LYS A 45 -24.79 26.75 -8.17
N ALA A 46 -24.15 25.59 -8.21
CA ALA A 46 -23.60 24.94 -7.03
C ALA A 46 -22.39 24.09 -7.41
N PHE A 47 -21.43 23.97 -6.49
CA PHE A 47 -20.26 23.12 -6.63
C PHE A 47 -20.07 22.32 -5.34
N ASP A 48 -20.05 21.00 -5.45
CA ASP A 48 -19.81 20.06 -4.35
C ASP A 48 -18.39 19.52 -4.48
N LYS A 49 -17.48 20.08 -3.68
CA LYS A 49 -16.06 19.71 -3.69
C LYS A 49 -15.87 18.42 -2.89
N PHE A 50 -15.09 17.48 -3.40
CA PHE A 50 -14.69 16.32 -2.62
C PHE A 50 -13.65 16.72 -1.56
N ASP A 51 -13.85 16.28 -0.33
CA ASP A 51 -12.92 16.54 0.76
C ASP A 51 -11.66 15.67 0.64
N ASN A 52 -11.83 14.41 0.21
CA ASN A 52 -10.78 13.40 0.19
C ASN A 52 -10.78 12.56 -1.09
N THR A 53 -9.59 12.08 -1.49
CA THR A 53 -9.42 11.19 -2.66
C THR A 53 -10.21 9.89 -2.53
N SER A 54 -10.45 9.40 -1.30
CA SER A 54 -11.26 8.20 -1.07
C SER A 54 -12.72 8.39 -1.45
N GLU A 55 -13.28 9.57 -1.16
CA GLU A 55 -14.66 9.90 -1.52
C GLU A 55 -14.79 10.06 -3.04
N ALA A 56 -13.82 10.75 -3.67
CA ALA A 56 -13.74 10.86 -5.12
C ALA A 56 -13.67 9.47 -5.79
N LEU A 57 -12.87 8.55 -5.24
CA LEU A 57 -12.78 7.18 -5.76
C LEU A 57 -14.08 6.41 -5.60
N GLU A 58 -14.75 6.49 -4.45
CA GLU A 58 -16.04 5.82 -4.23
C GLU A 58 -17.12 6.38 -5.16
N ALA A 59 -17.09 7.68 -5.42
CA ALA A 59 -17.97 8.34 -6.37
C ALA A 59 -17.73 7.83 -7.79
N VAL A 60 -16.48 7.83 -8.27
CA VAL A 60 -16.14 7.35 -9.62
C VAL A 60 -16.38 5.86 -9.79
N ALA A 61 -16.11 5.03 -8.77
CA ALA A 61 -16.40 3.60 -8.83
C ALA A 61 -17.89 3.33 -9.06
N LYS A 62 -18.77 4.08 -8.38
CA LYS A 62 -20.22 3.98 -8.58
C LYS A 62 -20.68 4.54 -9.92
N LEU A 63 -20.07 5.64 -10.39
CA LEU A 63 -20.35 6.20 -11.71
C LEU A 63 -19.98 5.21 -12.83
N LEU A 64 -18.87 4.47 -12.70
CA LEU A 64 -18.50 3.39 -13.63
C LEU A 64 -19.54 2.25 -13.66
N GLU A 65 -20.20 1.98 -12.55
CA GLU A 65 -21.31 1.03 -12.45
C GLU A 65 -22.66 1.64 -12.90
N GLY A 66 -22.67 2.91 -13.31
CA GLY A 66 -23.85 3.66 -13.73
C GLY A 66 -24.74 4.14 -12.58
N ALA A 67 -24.30 4.01 -11.33
CA ALA A 67 -25.09 4.36 -10.15
C ALA A 67 -24.63 5.69 -9.52
N PRO A 68 -25.56 6.57 -9.06
CA PRO A 68 -25.17 7.78 -8.37
C PRO A 68 -24.64 7.47 -6.96
N SER A 69 -23.58 8.17 -6.54
CA SER A 69 -23.01 8.06 -5.19
C SER A 69 -23.94 8.64 -4.12
N LYS A 70 -23.65 8.38 -2.83
CA LYS A 70 -24.44 8.94 -1.72
C LYS A 70 -24.35 10.48 -1.70
N GLY A 71 -23.16 11.03 -1.94
CA GLY A 71 -22.92 12.48 -2.06
C GLY A 71 -23.73 13.08 -3.20
N LEU A 72 -23.61 12.50 -4.41
CA LEU A 72 -24.32 12.98 -5.60
C LEU A 72 -25.84 13.02 -5.40
N ARG A 73 -26.42 12.01 -4.74
CA ARG A 73 -27.86 12.00 -4.43
C ARG A 73 -28.29 13.13 -3.49
N LYS A 74 -27.47 13.45 -2.48
CA LYS A 74 -27.75 14.57 -1.57
C LYS A 74 -27.64 15.91 -2.31
N PHE A 75 -26.59 16.05 -3.11
CA PHE A 75 -26.32 17.25 -3.90
C PHE A 75 -27.42 17.57 -4.91
N LEU A 76 -27.90 16.56 -5.66
CA LEU A 76 -28.99 16.74 -6.63
C LEU A 76 -30.31 17.10 -5.94
N LYS A 77 -30.65 16.45 -4.81
CA LYS A 77 -31.87 16.77 -4.06
C LYS A 77 -31.89 18.21 -3.54
N ALA A 78 -30.74 18.74 -3.12
CA ALA A 78 -30.65 20.10 -2.58
C ALA A 78 -30.75 21.19 -3.65
N ASN A 79 -30.38 20.89 -4.91
CA ASN A 79 -30.17 21.92 -5.95
C ASN A 79 -31.06 21.80 -7.19
N CYS A 80 -31.77 20.68 -7.36
CA CYS A 80 -32.57 20.37 -8.56
C CYS A 80 -34.07 20.26 -8.26
N GLU A 81 -34.68 21.27 -7.63
CA GLU A 81 -36.14 21.33 -7.47
C GLU A 81 -36.80 21.86 -8.75
N GLY A 82 -37.61 21.03 -9.42
CA GLY A 82 -38.48 21.43 -10.53
C GLY A 82 -37.81 21.76 -11.87
N GLU A 83 -36.48 21.69 -11.97
CA GLU A 83 -35.73 21.95 -13.21
C GLU A 83 -35.30 20.63 -13.90
N THR A 84 -35.27 20.62 -15.24
CA THR A 84 -34.74 19.51 -16.03
C THR A 84 -33.22 19.41 -15.93
N LEU A 85 -32.68 18.19 -15.80
CA LEU A 85 -31.26 17.91 -15.64
C LEU A 85 -30.64 17.32 -16.92
N ALA A 86 -29.67 18.01 -17.48
CA ALA A 86 -28.88 17.54 -18.61
C ALA A 86 -27.69 16.70 -18.10
N VAL A 87 -27.58 15.46 -18.60
CA VAL A 87 -26.58 14.47 -18.16
C VAL A 87 -25.83 13.91 -19.37
N ALA A 88 -24.52 13.66 -19.20
CA ALA A 88 -23.66 13.12 -20.26
C ALA A 88 -24.04 11.69 -20.66
N ASP A 89 -24.27 10.82 -19.68
CA ASP A 89 -24.58 9.41 -19.90
C ASP A 89 -26.08 9.10 -19.77
N SER A 90 -26.64 8.42 -20.77
CA SER A 90 -28.06 8.04 -20.80
C SER A 90 -28.42 7.05 -19.68
N LYS A 91 -27.51 6.12 -19.35
CA LYS A 91 -27.70 5.12 -18.28
C LYS A 91 -27.81 5.79 -16.91
N LEU A 92 -26.91 6.73 -16.63
CA LEU A 92 -26.93 7.49 -15.38
C LEU A 92 -28.20 8.34 -15.28
N GLY A 93 -28.59 9.00 -16.39
CA GLY A 93 -29.84 9.77 -16.48
C GLY A 93 -31.08 8.94 -16.17
N ASN A 94 -31.20 7.72 -16.73
CA ASN A 94 -32.33 6.82 -16.44
C ASN A 94 -32.41 6.44 -14.96
N ILE A 95 -31.28 6.10 -14.35
CA ILE A 95 -31.22 5.73 -12.93
C ILE A 95 -31.53 6.93 -12.02
N ILE A 96 -31.10 8.13 -12.39
CA ILE A 96 -31.45 9.37 -11.67
C ILE A 96 -32.95 9.63 -11.80
N LYS A 97 -33.54 9.47 -12.99
CA LYS A 97 -34.97 9.64 -13.23
C LYS A 97 -35.80 8.68 -12.38
N GLU A 98 -35.41 7.40 -12.33
CA GLU A 98 -36.10 6.38 -11.50
C GLU A 98 -35.97 6.66 -10.00
N LYS A 99 -34.77 6.99 -9.50
CA LYS A 99 -34.51 7.09 -8.05
C LYS A 99 -34.81 8.45 -7.44
N LEU A 100 -34.61 9.52 -8.18
CA LEU A 100 -34.73 10.90 -7.71
C LEU A 100 -35.96 11.62 -8.27
N LYS A 101 -36.66 11.02 -9.25
CA LYS A 101 -37.83 11.62 -9.92
C LYS A 101 -37.53 13.00 -10.54
N ILE A 102 -36.29 13.18 -11.00
CA ILE A 102 -35.84 14.38 -11.73
C ILE A 102 -35.87 14.04 -13.22
N ASP A 103 -36.46 14.89 -14.04
CA ASP A 103 -36.46 14.69 -15.49
C ASP A 103 -35.06 14.93 -16.06
N CYS A 104 -34.47 13.88 -16.62
CA CYS A 104 -33.16 13.93 -17.25
C CYS A 104 -33.25 14.01 -18.78
N VAL A 105 -32.38 14.82 -19.38
CA VAL A 105 -32.25 15.00 -20.84
C VAL A 105 -30.83 14.61 -21.27
N HIS A 106 -30.75 13.80 -22.33
CA HIS A 106 -29.50 13.41 -22.97
C HIS A 106 -29.66 13.57 -24.49
N ASN A 107 -28.97 14.56 -25.07
CA ASN A 107 -29.02 14.90 -26.50
C ASN A 107 -27.62 15.29 -27.00
N ASN A 108 -27.39 15.27 -28.31
CA ASN A 108 -26.13 15.76 -28.91
C ASN A 108 -25.82 17.22 -28.55
N ALA A 109 -26.84 18.08 -28.44
CA ALA A 109 -26.68 19.45 -27.98
C ALA A 109 -26.14 19.54 -26.53
N VAL A 110 -26.54 18.60 -25.65
CA VAL A 110 -26.01 18.53 -24.27
C VAL A 110 -24.54 18.12 -24.27
N MET A 111 -24.14 17.21 -25.17
CA MET A 111 -22.74 16.79 -25.30
C MET A 111 -21.84 17.93 -25.77
N GLU A 112 -22.28 18.72 -26.75
CA GLU A 112 -21.53 19.91 -27.19
C GLU A 112 -21.50 21.00 -26.11
N LEU A 113 -22.59 21.18 -25.36
CA LEU A 113 -22.62 22.08 -24.21
C LEU A 113 -21.59 21.66 -23.13
N LEU A 114 -21.54 20.36 -22.79
CA LEU A 114 -20.56 19.81 -21.85
C LEU A 114 -19.13 19.96 -22.36
N ARG A 115 -18.92 19.85 -23.68
CA ARG A 115 -17.62 20.10 -24.32
C ARG A 115 -17.18 21.56 -24.17
N GLY A 116 -18.08 22.51 -24.40
CA GLY A 116 -17.83 23.94 -24.20
C GLY A 116 -17.56 24.33 -22.75
N VAL A 117 -18.30 23.73 -21.80
CA VAL A 117 -18.03 23.89 -20.36
C VAL A 117 -16.65 23.33 -19.98
N ARG A 118 -16.24 22.20 -20.57
CA ARG A 118 -14.92 21.62 -20.33
C ARG A 118 -13.78 22.50 -20.83
N SER A 119 -13.93 23.17 -21.98
CA SER A 119 -12.87 24.05 -22.50
C SER A 119 -12.65 25.31 -21.67
N GLN A 120 -13.70 25.79 -20.98
CA GLN A 120 -13.65 27.01 -20.15
C GLN A 120 -13.76 26.72 -18.65
N LEU A 121 -13.43 25.49 -18.22
CA LEU A 121 -13.68 25.02 -16.86
C LEU A 121 -12.97 25.86 -15.79
N SER A 122 -11.72 26.23 -16.05
CA SER A 122 -10.87 27.03 -15.15
C SER A 122 -11.43 28.43 -14.90
N GLU A 123 -12.14 29.01 -15.88
CA GLU A 123 -12.73 30.34 -15.77
C GLU A 123 -14.18 30.34 -15.24
N LEU A 124 -14.86 29.19 -15.34
CA LEU A 124 -16.25 29.00 -14.91
C LEU A 124 -16.37 28.55 -13.45
N ILE A 125 -15.35 27.89 -12.90
CA ILE A 125 -15.30 27.46 -11.50
C ILE A 125 -14.26 28.29 -10.75
N SER A 126 -14.72 29.30 -10.01
CA SER A 126 -13.85 30.09 -9.13
C SER A 126 -13.34 29.21 -7.98
N GLY A 127 -12.02 29.02 -7.89
CA GLY A 127 -11.37 28.30 -6.79
C GLY A 127 -10.87 26.89 -7.10
N LEU A 128 -10.98 26.42 -8.34
CA LEU A 128 -10.21 25.29 -8.86
C LEU A 128 -9.36 25.75 -10.04
N GLY A 129 -8.08 26.05 -9.78
CA GLY A 129 -7.14 26.35 -10.84
C GLY A 129 -6.74 25.08 -11.60
N ASP A 130 -6.27 25.24 -12.84
CA ASP A 130 -5.72 24.13 -13.63
C ASP A 130 -4.56 23.42 -12.92
N GLN A 131 -3.81 24.16 -12.09
CA GLN A 131 -2.71 23.65 -11.28
C GLN A 131 -3.16 22.66 -10.20
N ASP A 132 -4.40 22.76 -9.70
CA ASP A 132 -4.96 21.86 -8.69
C ASP A 132 -5.70 20.67 -9.32
N LEU A 133 -6.31 20.88 -10.49
CA LEU A 133 -7.05 19.82 -11.20
C LEU A 133 -6.13 18.71 -11.74
N ALA A 134 -4.96 19.06 -12.25
CA ALA A 134 -4.00 18.09 -12.77
C ALA A 134 -3.54 17.05 -11.71
N PRO A 135 -3.06 17.45 -10.52
CA PRO A 135 -2.66 16.48 -9.48
C PRO A 135 -3.85 15.70 -8.92
N MET A 136 -5.04 16.31 -8.81
CA MET A 136 -6.26 15.58 -8.41
C MET A 136 -6.64 14.50 -9.42
N SER A 137 -6.61 14.82 -10.71
CA SER A 137 -6.86 13.86 -11.79
C SER A 137 -5.84 12.72 -11.78
N LEU A 138 -4.56 13.04 -11.61
CA LEU A 138 -3.50 12.03 -11.52
C LEU A 138 -3.68 11.12 -10.30
N GLY A 139 -3.93 11.69 -9.13
CA GLY A 139 -4.16 10.93 -7.89
C GLY A 139 -5.38 10.00 -7.98
N LEU A 140 -6.48 10.49 -8.57
CA LEU A 140 -7.68 9.71 -8.80
C LEU A 140 -7.45 8.59 -9.82
N SER A 141 -6.73 8.87 -10.92
CA SER A 141 -6.41 7.87 -11.95
C SER A 141 -5.54 6.73 -11.39
N HIS A 142 -4.52 7.04 -10.60
CA HIS A 142 -3.71 6.04 -9.90
C HIS A 142 -4.55 5.22 -8.93
N SER A 143 -5.42 5.87 -8.17
CA SER A 143 -6.28 5.18 -7.18
C SER A 143 -7.30 4.28 -7.87
N LEU A 144 -7.88 4.72 -8.99
CA LEU A 144 -8.79 3.94 -9.82
C LEU A 144 -8.08 2.74 -10.47
N ALA A 145 -6.87 2.96 -11.00
CA ALA A 145 -6.05 1.89 -11.56
C ALA A 145 -5.73 0.84 -10.48
N ARG A 146 -5.35 1.26 -9.27
CA ARG A 146 -5.18 0.35 -8.13
C ARG A 146 -6.47 -0.37 -7.78
N TYR A 147 -7.61 0.31 -7.76
CA TYR A 147 -8.92 -0.30 -7.47
C TYR A 147 -9.26 -1.40 -8.47
N LYS A 148 -9.05 -1.17 -9.76
CA LYS A 148 -9.27 -2.18 -10.81
C LYS A 148 -8.22 -3.29 -10.80
N LEU A 149 -6.98 -2.98 -10.48
CA LEU A 149 -5.84 -3.90 -10.46
C LEU A 149 -5.59 -4.52 -9.07
N LYS A 150 -6.55 -4.43 -8.13
CA LYS A 150 -6.40 -4.82 -6.70
C LYS A 150 -5.84 -6.24 -6.49
N PHE A 151 -5.89 -7.10 -7.50
CA PHE A 151 -5.22 -8.39 -7.50
C PHE A 151 -4.37 -8.56 -8.76
N SER A 152 -3.05 -8.40 -8.59
CA SER A 152 -2.04 -8.92 -9.51
C SER A 152 -1.18 -9.87 -8.69
N SER A 153 -1.19 -11.16 -9.07
CA SER A 153 -0.39 -12.23 -8.46
C SER A 153 1.10 -11.89 -8.45
N ASP A 154 1.57 -11.24 -9.51
CA ASP A 154 2.99 -11.02 -9.80
C ASP A 154 3.70 -10.18 -8.72
N LYS A 155 2.98 -9.24 -8.09
CA LYS A 155 3.53 -8.39 -7.02
C LYS A 155 3.65 -9.13 -5.69
N VAL A 156 2.80 -10.11 -5.42
CA VAL A 156 2.87 -10.89 -4.18
C VAL A 156 3.99 -11.94 -4.27
N ASP A 157 4.19 -12.52 -5.45
CA ASP A 157 5.23 -13.54 -5.70
C ASP A 157 6.64 -12.96 -5.57
N THR A 158 6.86 -11.73 -6.04
CA THR A 158 8.17 -11.05 -5.92
C THR A 158 8.60 -10.90 -4.45
N MET A 159 7.67 -10.57 -3.55
CA MET A 159 7.98 -10.41 -2.12
C MET A 159 8.31 -11.74 -1.45
N ILE A 160 7.73 -12.85 -1.90
CA ILE A 160 8.02 -14.18 -1.37
C ILE A 160 9.41 -14.62 -1.80
N ILE A 161 9.76 -14.45 -3.07
CA ILE A 161 11.10 -14.76 -3.58
C ILE A 161 12.15 -13.95 -2.81
N GLN A 162 11.90 -12.66 -2.59
CA GLN A 162 12.79 -11.80 -1.80
C GLN A 162 12.91 -12.26 -0.34
N ALA A 163 11.80 -12.68 0.29
CA ALA A 163 11.81 -13.16 1.66
C ALA A 163 12.57 -14.50 1.82
N ILE A 164 12.45 -15.40 0.85
CA ILE A 164 13.22 -16.66 0.82
C ILE A 164 14.70 -16.36 0.61
N GLY A 165 15.06 -15.48 -0.32
CA GLY A 165 16.45 -15.08 -0.52
C GLY A 165 17.08 -14.47 0.74
N LEU A 166 16.32 -13.61 1.45
CA LEU A 166 16.77 -13.04 2.72
C LEU A 166 16.96 -14.10 3.80
N LEU A 167 16.12 -15.14 3.84
CA LEU A 167 16.28 -16.27 4.77
C LEU A 167 17.60 -17.00 4.52
N ASP A 168 17.87 -17.36 3.26
CA ASP A 168 19.10 -18.06 2.88
C ASP A 168 20.36 -17.23 3.17
N ASP A 169 20.29 -15.92 2.98
CA ASP A 169 21.41 -15.02 3.25
C ASP A 169 21.65 -14.84 4.75
N LEU A 170 20.58 -14.74 5.56
CA LEU A 170 20.70 -14.71 7.02
C LEU A 170 21.34 -15.99 7.58
N ASP A 171 20.99 -17.16 7.05
CA ASP A 171 21.60 -18.43 7.49
C ASP A 171 23.11 -18.51 7.18
N LYS A 172 23.53 -17.97 6.03
CA LYS A 172 24.97 -17.88 5.68
C LYS A 172 25.71 -16.89 6.57
N GLU A 173 25.10 -15.72 6.81
CA GLU A 173 25.68 -14.70 7.68
C GLU A 173 25.81 -15.18 9.12
N LEU A 174 24.78 -15.84 9.66
CA LEU A 174 24.79 -16.42 11.01
C LEU A 174 25.96 -17.39 11.17
N ASN A 175 26.15 -18.30 10.21
CA ASN A 175 27.28 -19.23 10.24
C ASN A 175 28.64 -18.52 10.14
N THR A 176 28.75 -17.48 9.32
CA THR A 176 29.97 -16.68 9.20
C THR A 176 30.31 -15.95 10.50
N TYR A 177 29.31 -15.34 11.15
CA TYR A 177 29.48 -14.69 12.45
C TYR A 177 29.84 -15.70 13.54
N ALA A 178 29.19 -16.86 13.57
CA ALA A 178 29.49 -17.90 14.54
C ALA A 178 30.93 -18.42 14.43
N MET A 179 31.40 -18.67 13.20
CA MET A 179 32.79 -19.06 12.96
C MET A 179 33.76 -17.96 13.37
N ARG A 180 33.42 -16.68 13.13
CA ARG A 180 34.24 -15.55 13.56
C ARG A 180 34.32 -15.45 15.09
N VAL A 181 33.22 -15.65 15.81
CA VAL A 181 33.20 -15.67 17.29
C VAL A 181 34.09 -16.80 17.82
N ARG A 182 34.04 -17.99 17.20
CA ARG A 182 34.91 -19.12 17.57
C ARG A 182 36.39 -18.85 17.33
N GLU A 183 36.75 -18.27 16.19
CA GLU A 183 38.14 -17.90 15.91
C GLU A 183 38.64 -16.84 16.89
N TRP A 184 37.83 -15.82 17.19
CA TRP A 184 38.26 -14.69 18.01
C TRP A 184 38.35 -15.05 19.49
N TYR A 185 37.38 -15.78 20.01
CA TYR A 185 37.41 -16.28 21.39
C TYR A 185 38.34 -17.48 21.57
N GLY A 186 38.63 -18.23 20.50
CA GLY A 186 39.57 -19.35 20.50
C GLY A 186 41.00 -18.97 20.88
N TRP A 187 41.40 -17.70 20.72
CA TRP A 187 42.67 -17.20 21.27
C TRP A 187 42.69 -17.21 22.81
N HIS A 188 41.54 -16.94 23.42
CA HIS A 188 41.39 -16.92 24.88
C HIS A 188 41.10 -18.31 25.46
N PHE A 189 40.25 -19.08 24.79
CA PHE A 189 39.84 -20.41 25.26
C PHE A 189 39.62 -21.37 24.06
N PRO A 190 40.70 -21.96 23.52
CA PRO A 190 40.63 -22.81 22.32
C PRO A 190 39.88 -24.12 22.54
N GLU A 191 39.91 -24.68 23.75
CA GLU A 191 39.29 -25.96 24.08
C GLU A 191 37.75 -25.91 24.02
N LEU A 192 37.16 -24.73 24.27
CA LEU A 192 35.71 -24.52 24.23
C LEU A 192 35.10 -24.86 22.85
N ALA A 193 35.84 -24.58 21.77
CA ALA A 193 35.36 -24.82 20.41
C ALA A 193 35.24 -26.32 20.10
N LYS A 194 35.97 -27.17 20.83
CA LYS A 194 35.90 -28.63 20.70
C LYS A 194 34.78 -29.22 21.55
N ILE A 195 34.51 -28.63 22.71
CA ILE A 195 33.48 -29.07 23.67
C ILE A 195 32.08 -28.75 23.13
N ILE A 196 31.85 -27.52 22.64
CA ILE A 196 30.53 -27.08 22.17
C ILE A 196 30.49 -27.01 20.64
N SER A 197 29.81 -27.97 20.03
CA SER A 197 29.64 -28.07 18.57
C SER A 197 28.56 -27.13 18.01
N ASP A 198 27.57 -26.73 18.81
CA ASP A 198 26.52 -25.79 18.40
C ASP A 198 27.01 -24.34 18.50
N ASN A 199 26.88 -23.60 17.40
CA ASN A 199 27.24 -22.19 17.25
C ASN A 199 26.47 -21.27 18.21
N ILE A 200 25.17 -21.56 18.41
CA ILE A 200 24.27 -20.71 19.22
C ILE A 200 24.59 -20.90 20.71
N LEU A 201 24.75 -22.15 21.14
CA LEU A 201 25.13 -22.46 22.52
C LEU A 201 26.53 -21.93 22.84
N TYR A 202 27.45 -21.98 21.87
CA TYR A 202 28.79 -21.40 22.00
C TYR A 202 28.72 -19.89 22.28
N ALA A 203 28.00 -19.13 21.44
CA ALA A 203 27.87 -17.68 21.61
C ALA A 203 27.20 -17.29 22.95
N LYS A 204 26.16 -18.03 23.38
CA LYS A 204 25.52 -17.83 24.68
C LYS A 204 26.45 -18.11 25.86
N SER A 205 27.25 -19.16 25.76
CA SER A 205 28.20 -19.55 26.81
C SER A 205 29.33 -18.52 26.94
N VAL A 206 29.87 -18.04 25.81
CA VAL A 206 30.90 -16.98 25.78
C VAL A 206 30.36 -15.67 26.36
N LYS A 207 29.12 -15.30 26.03
CA LYS A 207 28.45 -14.11 26.58
C LYS A 207 28.39 -14.17 28.11
N LEU A 208 27.92 -15.29 28.66
CA LEU A 208 27.73 -15.47 30.09
C LEU A 208 29.07 -15.51 30.84
N MET A 209 30.04 -16.26 30.33
CA MET A 209 31.34 -16.47 30.95
C MET A 209 32.24 -15.23 30.90
N GLY A 210 32.39 -14.64 29.72
CA GLY A 210 33.41 -13.61 29.46
C GLY A 210 34.84 -14.15 29.64
N ASN A 211 35.42 -13.92 30.82
CA ASN A 211 36.77 -14.38 31.13
C ASN A 211 36.74 -15.78 31.77
N ARG A 212 37.69 -16.65 31.42
CA ARG A 212 37.83 -18.02 31.96
C ARG A 212 37.81 -18.11 33.49
N VAL A 213 38.30 -17.09 34.20
CA VAL A 213 38.32 -17.07 35.67
C VAL A 213 36.91 -17.11 36.28
N ASN A 214 35.91 -16.62 35.54
CA ASN A 214 34.52 -16.62 35.99
C ASN A 214 33.80 -17.95 35.73
N ALA A 215 34.38 -18.85 34.93
CA ALA A 215 33.79 -20.15 34.60
C ALA A 215 33.50 -21.00 35.85
N ALA A 216 34.36 -20.94 36.86
CA ALA A 216 34.19 -21.69 38.11
C ALA A 216 33.09 -21.13 39.03
N LYS A 217 32.70 -19.85 38.86
CA LYS A 217 31.73 -19.15 39.72
C LYS A 217 30.32 -19.11 39.14
N LEU A 218 30.21 -19.26 37.84
CA LEU A 218 28.95 -19.17 37.11
C LEU A 218 28.36 -20.55 36.86
N ASP A 219 27.03 -20.57 36.73
CA ASP A 219 26.24 -21.75 36.45
C ASP A 219 25.77 -21.70 35.00
N PHE A 220 25.97 -22.78 34.24
CA PHE A 220 25.66 -22.84 32.80
C PHE A 220 24.45 -23.74 32.49
N SER A 221 23.74 -24.22 33.51
CA SER A 221 22.68 -25.23 33.37
C SER A 221 21.47 -24.77 32.55
N GLU A 222 21.28 -23.45 32.36
CA GLU A 222 20.25 -22.91 31.45
C GLU A 222 20.62 -23.04 29.96
N ILE A 223 21.90 -23.26 29.65
CA ILE A 223 22.44 -23.21 28.29
C ILE A 223 23.01 -24.57 27.88
N LEU A 224 23.68 -25.27 28.79
CA LEU A 224 24.40 -26.52 28.52
C LEU A 224 23.87 -27.65 29.40
N ALA A 225 24.06 -28.89 28.93
CA ALA A 225 23.82 -30.08 29.75
C ALA A 225 24.92 -30.23 30.80
N ASP A 226 24.59 -30.80 31.95
CA ASP A 226 25.48 -30.94 33.12
C ASP A 226 26.83 -31.62 32.79
N GLU A 227 26.83 -32.59 31.88
CA GLU A 227 28.05 -33.28 31.42
C GLU A 227 29.01 -32.33 30.69
N VAL A 228 28.48 -31.49 29.81
CA VAL A 228 29.25 -30.52 29.00
C VAL A 228 29.73 -29.36 29.88
N GLU A 229 28.92 -28.98 30.88
CA GLU A 229 29.29 -27.95 31.85
C GLU A 229 30.47 -28.38 32.72
N ALA A 230 30.49 -29.63 33.19
CA ALA A 230 31.61 -30.18 33.95
C ALA A 230 32.91 -30.18 33.12
N GLU A 231 32.83 -30.64 31.86
CA GLU A 231 33.97 -30.64 30.94
C GLU A 231 34.48 -29.21 30.66
N LEU A 232 33.57 -28.24 30.51
CA LEU A 232 33.92 -26.83 30.34
C LEU A 232 34.66 -26.27 31.56
N LYS A 233 34.18 -26.57 32.77
CA LYS A 233 34.82 -26.13 34.03
C LYS A 233 36.21 -26.73 34.20
N GLU A 234 36.37 -28.02 33.92
CA GLU A 234 37.69 -28.68 33.95
C GLU A 234 38.65 -28.09 32.90
N ALA A 235 38.17 -27.91 31.67
CA ALA A 235 38.96 -27.32 30.59
C ALA A 235 39.37 -25.87 30.88
N SER A 236 38.54 -25.10 31.59
CA SER A 236 38.84 -23.70 31.95
C SER A 236 40.08 -23.57 32.86
N VAL A 237 40.34 -24.58 33.70
CA VAL A 237 41.49 -24.61 34.63
C VAL A 237 42.78 -25.02 33.93
N ILE A 238 42.67 -25.90 32.92
CA ILE A 238 43.82 -26.51 32.21
C ILE A 238 44.13 -25.75 30.90
N SER A 239 43.29 -24.78 30.52
CA SER A 239 43.36 -24.11 29.21
C SER A 239 44.71 -23.45 28.93
N MET A 240 45.18 -23.64 27.70
CA MET A 240 46.42 -23.06 27.17
C MET A 240 46.21 -21.69 26.49
N GLY A 241 45.00 -21.14 26.56
CA GLY A 241 44.67 -19.86 25.91
C GLY A 241 45.34 -18.64 26.56
N THR A 242 45.44 -17.56 25.77
CA THR A 242 46.08 -16.31 26.19
C THR A 242 45.13 -15.39 26.94
N GLU A 243 45.64 -14.56 27.83
CA GLU A 243 44.82 -13.53 28.47
C GLU A 243 44.47 -12.42 27.48
N VAL A 244 43.20 -12.01 27.51
CA VAL A 244 42.62 -11.02 26.59
C VAL A 244 42.20 -9.80 27.39
N SER A 245 42.33 -8.61 26.80
CA SER A 245 41.96 -7.36 27.46
C SER A 245 40.44 -7.25 27.66
N ASP A 246 40.02 -6.50 28.68
CA ASP A 246 38.59 -6.28 28.95
C ASP A 246 37.88 -5.58 27.78
N LEU A 247 38.59 -4.71 27.04
CA LEU A 247 38.06 -4.03 25.85
C LEU A 247 37.75 -5.03 24.72
N ASP A 248 38.65 -5.98 24.49
CA ASP A 248 38.46 -7.02 23.47
C ASP A 248 37.33 -7.98 23.89
N LEU A 249 37.25 -8.33 25.18
CA LEU A 249 36.14 -9.12 25.72
C LEU A 249 34.79 -8.41 25.59
N MET A 250 34.74 -7.08 25.72
CA MET A 250 33.53 -6.31 25.45
C MET A 250 33.10 -6.42 23.99
N HIS A 251 34.03 -6.28 23.04
CA HIS A 251 33.70 -6.42 21.62
C HIS A 251 33.29 -7.85 21.25
N ILE A 252 33.91 -8.87 21.85
CA ILE A 252 33.52 -10.27 21.65
C ILE A 252 32.10 -10.52 22.19
N ARG A 253 31.75 -9.95 23.35
CA ARG A 253 30.39 -10.03 23.91
C ARG A 253 29.36 -9.34 23.02
N GLU A 254 29.68 -8.16 22.48
CA GLU A 254 28.80 -7.46 21.53
C GLU A 254 28.58 -8.31 20.27
N LEU A 255 29.63 -8.96 19.76
CA LEU A 255 29.51 -9.87 18.61
C LEU A 255 28.68 -11.13 18.95
N CYS A 256 28.78 -11.64 20.17
CA CYS A 256 27.91 -12.71 20.68
C CYS A 256 26.45 -12.25 20.80
N ASP A 257 26.20 -10.99 21.15
CA ASP A 257 24.86 -10.41 21.23
C ASP A 257 24.24 -10.22 19.86
N GLN A 258 25.02 -9.75 18.89
CA GLN A 258 24.59 -9.64 17.51
C GLN A 258 24.30 -11.01 16.89
N SER A 259 25.19 -11.99 17.04
CA SER A 259 24.97 -13.35 16.55
C SER A 259 23.83 -14.07 17.27
N SER A 260 23.61 -13.81 18.57
CA SER A 260 22.47 -14.35 19.32
C SER A 260 21.16 -13.65 18.99
N CYS A 261 21.18 -12.35 18.65
CA CYS A 261 20.02 -11.59 18.20
C CYS A 261 19.59 -12.03 16.79
N ILE A 262 20.54 -12.24 15.89
CA ILE A 262 20.30 -12.78 14.55
C ILE A 262 19.87 -14.26 14.64
N GLY A 263 20.56 -15.05 15.46
CA GLY A 263 20.25 -16.46 15.74
C GLY A 263 19.11 -16.65 16.75
N SER A 264 18.45 -15.58 17.19
CA SER A 264 17.20 -15.68 17.91
C SER A 264 16.22 -16.30 16.94
N ILE A 265 15.91 -17.57 17.19
CA ILE A 265 14.83 -18.38 16.63
C ILE A 265 13.59 -17.52 16.28
N SER A 266 13.31 -16.45 17.05
CA SER A 266 12.29 -15.45 16.74
C SER A 266 12.37 -14.80 15.35
N CYS A 267 13.52 -14.39 14.80
CA CYS A 267 13.55 -13.68 13.50
C CYS A 267 13.32 -14.64 12.33
N VAL A 268 14.00 -15.78 12.33
CA VAL A 268 13.85 -16.84 11.32
C VAL A 268 12.45 -17.46 11.40
N ASP A 269 11.95 -17.79 12.59
CA ASP A 269 10.59 -18.31 12.77
C ASP A 269 9.52 -17.29 12.37
N HIS A 270 9.73 -16.01 12.65
CA HIS A 270 8.78 -14.97 12.28
C HIS A 270 8.76 -14.75 10.77
N LEU A 271 9.92 -14.83 10.10
CA LEU A 271 10.01 -14.85 8.65
C LEU A 271 9.35 -16.10 8.06
N GLN A 272 9.64 -17.29 8.59
CA GLN A 272 9.00 -18.54 8.14
C GLN A 272 7.48 -18.53 8.34
N LYS A 273 6.99 -18.03 9.48
CA LYS A 273 5.54 -17.85 9.73
C LYS A 273 4.93 -16.83 8.78
N SER A 274 5.62 -15.71 8.51
CA SER A 274 5.18 -14.67 7.58
C SER A 274 5.11 -15.20 6.14
N ILE A 275 6.13 -15.96 5.70
CA ILE A 275 6.18 -16.62 4.40
C ILE A 275 5.03 -17.63 4.29
N GLY A 276 4.87 -18.51 5.29
CA GLY A 276 3.79 -19.50 5.32
C GLY A 276 2.39 -18.88 5.29
N GLY A 277 2.18 -17.79 6.02
CA GLY A 277 0.93 -17.02 6.00
C GLY A 277 0.66 -16.38 4.63
N ARG A 278 1.68 -15.81 3.99
CA ARG A 278 1.55 -15.21 2.64
C ARG A 278 1.32 -16.26 1.56
N LEU A 279 1.99 -17.42 1.64
CA LEU A 279 1.81 -18.53 0.71
C LEU A 279 0.37 -19.09 0.80
N SER A 280 -0.12 -19.26 2.03
CA SER A 280 -1.50 -19.72 2.30
C SER A 280 -2.54 -18.74 1.78
N TYR A 281 -2.30 -17.43 1.97
CA TYR A 281 -3.16 -16.38 1.43
C TYR A 281 -3.19 -16.38 -0.11
N LEU A 282 -2.03 -16.53 -0.75
CA LEU A 282 -1.93 -16.64 -2.22
C LEU A 282 -2.67 -17.86 -2.76
N LEU A 283 -2.53 -19.02 -2.12
CA LEU A 283 -3.28 -20.22 -2.47
C LEU A 283 -4.79 -20.00 -2.34
N LEU A 284 -5.23 -19.39 -1.24
CA LEU A 284 -6.65 -19.06 -1.02
C LEU A 284 -7.19 -18.10 -2.08
N VAL A 285 -6.44 -17.05 -2.41
CA VAL A 285 -6.83 -16.05 -3.42
C VAL A 285 -6.82 -16.64 -4.82
N SER A 286 -5.86 -17.51 -5.14
CA SER A 286 -5.82 -18.25 -6.41
C SER A 286 -7.03 -19.18 -6.54
N MET A 287 -7.41 -19.90 -5.47
CA MET A 287 -8.63 -20.71 -5.44
C MET A 287 -9.91 -19.87 -5.60
N LEU A 288 -9.98 -18.69 -4.99
CA LEU A 288 -11.12 -17.78 -5.13
C LEU A 288 -11.21 -17.17 -6.56
N ASN A 289 -10.08 -16.86 -7.18
CA ASN A 289 -10.03 -16.34 -8.55
C ASN A 289 -10.21 -17.43 -9.63
N THR A 290 -10.08 -18.71 -9.28
CA THR A 290 -10.32 -19.86 -10.18
C THR A 290 -11.70 -20.49 -10.01
N GLY A 291 -12.61 -19.83 -9.27
CA GLY A 291 -14.02 -20.22 -9.21
C GLY A 291 -14.68 -20.34 -10.61
N PRO A 292 -15.74 -21.16 -10.75
CA PRO A 292 -16.23 -21.74 -12.02
C PRO A 292 -16.88 -20.78 -13.03
N TYR A 293 -16.61 -19.48 -12.97
CA TYR A 293 -17.26 -18.46 -13.80
C TYR A 293 -16.37 -17.81 -14.88
N ARG A 294 -15.25 -18.45 -15.26
CA ARG A 294 -14.38 -17.96 -16.34
C ARG A 294 -14.36 -18.78 -17.64
N SER A 295 -15.23 -19.78 -17.80
CA SER A 295 -15.28 -20.58 -19.04
C SER A 295 -16.24 -20.07 -20.14
N ILE A 296 -16.80 -18.85 -20.06
CA ILE A 296 -17.81 -18.37 -21.04
C ILE A 296 -17.35 -17.13 -21.85
N ARG A 297 -16.05 -16.81 -21.92
CA ARG A 297 -15.57 -15.83 -22.91
C ARG A 297 -14.29 -16.31 -23.56
N GLY A 298 -14.47 -17.14 -24.59
CA GLY A 298 -13.41 -17.69 -25.42
C GLY A 298 -14.00 -18.51 -26.56
N ALA A 299 -14.85 -17.88 -27.37
CA ALA A 299 -15.21 -18.27 -28.74
C ALA A 299 -15.60 -17.00 -29.48
#